data_AF-A0A811S2H8-F1
#
_entry.id   AF-A0A811S2H8-F1
#
_cell.length_a   1.000
_cell.length_b   1.000
_cell.length_c   1.000
_cell.angle_alpha   90.00
_cell.angle_beta   90.00
_cell.angle_gamma   90.00
#
_symmetry.space_group_name_H-M   'P 1'
#
loop_
_entity.id
_entity.type
_entity.pdbx_description
1 polymer ?
#
loop_
_entity_poly.entity_id
_entity_poly.type
_entity_poly.pdbx_seq_one_letter_code
_entity_poly.pdbx_strand_id
1 'polypeptide(L)'
;MDTTGFALEPGESRALSVPSGWSGRLWGRTLCSTSTDADAGGTGRFACVTGDCGWGKQDCAVGGAAPPATLAEFTMDGSGDMDFYDVSMVDGYNLPMLVAPQGAAAAAGGSCVPTGCMVDLNGACPADLRVASSSGGGSGVACKSACEAFGSAQYCCNGDYGNPSTCKPSAYSQFFKNACPRAYSYSYDDATSTFTCAGGDTTYAITFCPSTTSVKAAGAQGGLPLMNATMVYLGGDQLESATAAARLPSVLVLAVVSLALAGALYSSQARPTAQMTRRRTRDSPRGNRAPAH
;
A
#
# COMPACT_ATOMS: atom_id res chain seq x y z
N MET A 1 -28.96 -5.59 -2.81
CA MET A 1 -28.08 -6.33 -3.73
C MET A 1 -28.46 -7.80 -3.67
N ASP A 2 -28.38 -8.51 -4.79
CA ASP A 2 -28.77 -9.91 -4.98
C ASP A 2 -27.69 -10.92 -4.56
N THR A 3 -26.43 -10.49 -4.48
CA THR A 3 -25.28 -11.31 -4.07
C THR A 3 -24.21 -10.45 -3.39
N THR A 4 -23.32 -11.10 -2.64
CA THR A 4 -22.13 -10.51 -2.00
C THR A 4 -20.83 -11.15 -2.49
N GLY A 5 -20.90 -12.05 -3.46
CA GLY A 5 -19.73 -12.66 -4.08
C GLY A 5 -20.12 -13.68 -5.13
N PHE A 6 -19.45 -13.63 -6.28
CA PHE A 6 -19.70 -14.51 -7.42
C PHE A 6 -18.40 -14.78 -8.18
N ALA A 7 -18.45 -15.73 -9.11
CA ALA A 7 -17.36 -16.08 -10.01
C ALA A 7 -17.57 -15.31 -11.30
N LEU A 8 -16.47 -14.88 -11.90
CA LEU A 8 -16.46 -14.18 -13.16
C LEU A 8 -15.30 -14.75 -13.97
N GLU A 9 -15.61 -15.53 -14.99
CA GLU A 9 -14.59 -16.10 -15.87
C GLU A 9 -13.96 -15.02 -16.76
N PRO A 10 -12.76 -15.24 -17.32
CA PRO A 10 -12.13 -14.29 -18.23
C PRO A 10 -13.05 -13.88 -19.39
N GLY A 11 -13.33 -12.58 -19.49
CA GLY A 11 -14.20 -12.02 -20.53
C GLY A 11 -15.69 -11.99 -20.18
N GLU A 12 -16.10 -12.57 -19.04
CA GLU A 12 -17.47 -12.47 -18.57
C GLU A 12 -17.78 -11.08 -17.98
N SER A 13 -19.07 -10.78 -17.89
CA SER A 13 -19.57 -9.56 -17.27
C SER A 13 -20.86 -9.88 -16.52
N ARG A 14 -21.06 -9.22 -15.38
CA ARG A 14 -22.28 -9.31 -14.59
C ARG A 14 -22.70 -7.93 -14.14
N ALA A 15 -23.98 -7.61 -14.33
CA ALA A 15 -24.58 -6.40 -13.79
C ALA A 15 -25.01 -6.63 -12.34
N LEU A 16 -24.81 -5.61 -11.50
CA LEU A 16 -25.27 -5.59 -10.11
C LEU A 16 -26.09 -4.32 -9.90
N SER A 17 -27.26 -4.47 -9.27
CA SER A 17 -28.07 -3.32 -8.88
C SER A 17 -27.81 -2.98 -7.41
N VAL A 18 -27.38 -1.74 -7.18
CA VAL A 18 -27.25 -1.13 -5.85
C VAL A 18 -28.48 -0.28 -5.54
N PRO A 19 -28.94 -0.23 -4.28
CA PRO A 19 -30.00 0.71 -3.90
C PRO A 19 -29.48 2.16 -3.95
N SER A 20 -30.41 3.11 -4.07
CA SER A 20 -30.08 4.54 -3.90
C SER A 20 -29.49 4.79 -2.51
N GLY A 21 -28.53 5.71 -2.41
CA GLY A 21 -27.81 6.01 -1.17
C GLY A 21 -26.84 4.90 -0.72
N TRP A 22 -26.59 3.88 -1.55
CA TRP A 22 -25.67 2.80 -1.20
C TRP A 22 -24.23 3.32 -1.09
N SER A 23 -23.53 2.90 -0.05
CA SER A 23 -22.09 3.06 0.03
C SER A 23 -21.43 1.73 0.39
N GLY A 24 -20.34 1.43 -0.31
CA GLY A 24 -19.63 0.18 -0.14
C GLY A 24 -18.47 0.05 -1.11
N ARG A 25 -17.93 -1.17 -1.15
CA ARG A 25 -16.73 -1.50 -1.90
C ARG A 25 -16.89 -2.81 -2.65
N LEU A 26 -16.22 -2.89 -3.80
CA LEU A 26 -16.10 -4.09 -4.62
C LEU A 26 -14.62 -4.41 -4.84
N TRP A 27 -14.27 -5.69 -4.90
CA TRP A 27 -12.91 -6.14 -5.14
C TRP A 27 -12.90 -7.50 -5.85
N GLY A 28 -11.76 -7.83 -6.47
CA GLY A 28 -11.53 -9.12 -7.10
C GLY A 28 -10.75 -10.04 -6.17
N ARG A 29 -11.21 -11.28 -6.01
CA ARG A 29 -10.46 -12.33 -5.31
C ARG A 29 -9.71 -13.19 -6.31
N THR A 30 -8.49 -13.64 -5.98
CA THR A 30 -7.70 -14.49 -6.88
C THR A 30 -7.21 -15.77 -6.22
N LEU A 31 -6.90 -16.75 -7.06
CA LEU A 31 -6.36 -18.05 -6.65
C LEU A 31 -7.29 -18.74 -5.64
N CYS A 32 -8.59 -18.69 -5.91
CA CYS A 32 -9.61 -19.26 -5.06
C CYS A 32 -9.78 -20.76 -5.31
N SER A 33 -10.03 -21.51 -4.24
CA SER A 33 -10.38 -22.93 -4.32
C SER A 33 -11.35 -23.32 -3.20
N THR A 34 -12.05 -24.42 -3.41
CA THR A 34 -12.88 -25.06 -2.38
C THR A 34 -12.11 -26.27 -1.86
N SER A 35 -11.81 -26.30 -0.56
CA SER A 35 -11.18 -27.47 0.05
C SER A 35 -12.07 -28.70 -0.11
N THR A 36 -11.47 -29.84 -0.42
CA THR A 36 -12.18 -31.14 -0.43
C THR A 36 -12.36 -31.70 0.99
N ASP A 37 -11.61 -31.16 1.94
CA ASP A 37 -11.77 -31.44 3.37
C ASP A 37 -13.06 -30.76 3.82
N ALA A 38 -14.14 -31.54 3.87
CA ALA A 38 -15.41 -31.07 4.40
C ALA A 38 -15.21 -30.62 5.85
N ASP A 39 -15.65 -29.41 6.16
CA ASP A 39 -15.79 -29.00 7.55
C ASP A 39 -16.85 -29.84 8.27
N ALA A 40 -17.02 -29.66 9.58
CA ALA A 40 -17.99 -30.41 10.39
C ALA A 40 -19.45 -30.32 9.88
N GLY A 41 -19.73 -29.47 8.88
CA GLY A 41 -21.00 -29.31 8.19
C GLY A 41 -21.11 -30.00 6.82
N GLY A 42 -20.11 -30.78 6.38
CA GLY A 42 -20.16 -31.52 5.12
C GLY A 42 -19.93 -30.70 3.85
N THR A 43 -19.60 -29.41 3.98
CA THR A 43 -19.33 -28.52 2.84
C THR A 43 -17.83 -28.22 2.75
N GLY A 44 -17.27 -28.26 1.54
CA GLY A 44 -15.90 -27.81 1.32
C GLY A 44 -15.77 -26.31 1.63
N ARG A 45 -14.63 -25.89 2.20
CA ARG A 45 -14.40 -24.48 2.57
C ARG A 45 -13.83 -23.73 1.37
N PHE A 46 -14.55 -22.70 0.90
CA PHE A 46 -14.04 -21.79 -0.13
C PHE A 46 -13.07 -20.77 0.48
N ALA A 47 -11.88 -20.64 -0.10
CA ALA A 47 -10.87 -19.67 0.32
C ALA A 47 -10.06 -19.16 -0.88
N CYS A 48 -9.59 -17.92 -0.79
CA CYS A 48 -8.74 -17.27 -1.80
C CYS A 48 -7.38 -16.87 -1.22
N VAL A 49 -6.35 -16.79 -2.06
CA VAL A 49 -5.02 -16.32 -1.63
C VAL A 49 -5.01 -14.80 -1.45
N THR A 50 -5.74 -14.06 -2.30
CA THR A 50 -5.84 -12.59 -2.20
C THR A 50 -7.29 -12.15 -2.12
N GLY A 51 -7.56 -11.12 -1.32
CA GLY A 51 -8.89 -10.55 -1.13
C GLY A 51 -9.91 -11.48 -0.50
N ASP A 52 -9.49 -12.59 0.13
CA ASP A 52 -10.42 -13.50 0.80
C ASP A 52 -11.27 -12.77 1.83
N CYS A 53 -12.54 -13.14 1.97
CA CYS A 53 -13.45 -12.48 2.90
C CYS A 53 -13.76 -13.29 4.15
N GLY A 54 -13.08 -14.42 4.37
CA GLY A 54 -13.11 -15.19 5.61
C GLY A 54 -14.38 -16.01 5.85
N TRP A 55 -15.39 -15.94 4.97
CA TRP A 55 -16.69 -16.60 5.16
C TRP A 55 -16.71 -18.09 4.80
N GLY A 56 -15.63 -18.62 4.23
CA GLY A 56 -15.59 -20.02 3.80
C GLY A 56 -16.51 -20.33 2.62
N LYS A 57 -17.09 -19.29 1.99
CA LYS A 57 -18.09 -19.36 0.92
C LYS A 57 -17.77 -18.34 -0.16
N GLN A 58 -18.36 -18.55 -1.33
CA GLN A 58 -18.25 -17.61 -2.43
C GLN A 58 -18.89 -16.26 -2.10
N ASP A 59 -20.07 -16.24 -1.47
CA ASP A 59 -20.66 -15.02 -0.93
C ASP A 59 -19.91 -14.52 0.31
N CYS A 60 -19.62 -13.22 0.33
CA CYS A 60 -18.89 -12.57 1.42
C CYS A 60 -19.78 -12.02 2.54
N ALA A 61 -21.10 -12.17 2.49
CA ALA A 61 -22.03 -11.66 3.50
C ALA A 61 -21.69 -10.21 3.92
N VAL A 62 -21.24 -9.99 5.17
CA VAL A 62 -20.81 -8.68 5.69
C VAL A 62 -19.29 -8.54 5.83
N GLY A 63 -18.52 -9.52 5.34
CA GLY A 63 -17.06 -9.53 5.40
C GLY A 63 -16.43 -8.59 4.37
N GLY A 64 -15.34 -7.93 4.77
CA GLY A 64 -14.48 -7.19 3.86
C GLY A 64 -13.42 -8.07 3.21
N ALA A 65 -12.72 -7.52 2.22
CA ALA A 65 -11.49 -8.12 1.71
C ALA A 65 -10.44 -8.17 2.82
N ALA A 66 -9.79 -9.32 2.99
CA ALA A 66 -8.52 -9.40 3.70
C ALA A 66 -7.43 -8.75 2.83
N PRO A 67 -6.72 -7.71 3.33
CA PRO A 67 -5.62 -7.10 2.61
C PRO A 67 -4.48 -8.09 2.32
N PRO A 68 -3.73 -7.93 1.21
CA PRO A 68 -3.88 -6.87 0.21
C PRO A 68 -5.00 -7.09 -0.81
N ALA A 69 -5.75 -6.02 -1.12
CA ALA A 69 -6.76 -6.02 -2.18
C ALA A 69 -6.95 -4.63 -2.78
N THR A 70 -6.97 -4.54 -4.11
CA THR A 70 -7.38 -3.33 -4.83
C THR A 70 -8.89 -3.18 -4.72
N LEU A 71 -9.35 -2.00 -4.29
CA LEU A 71 -10.76 -1.73 -4.04
C LEU A 71 -11.32 -0.75 -5.07
N ALA A 72 -12.57 -0.98 -5.51
CA ALA A 72 -13.42 0.06 -6.09
C ALA A 72 -14.40 0.50 -5.01
N GLU A 73 -14.40 1.78 -4.68
CA GLU A 73 -15.19 2.33 -3.59
C GLU A 73 -16.25 3.29 -4.15
N PHE A 74 -17.44 3.27 -3.56
CA PHE A 74 -18.57 4.07 -4.01
C PHE A 74 -19.38 4.62 -2.83
N THR A 75 -19.88 5.84 -3.03
CA THR A 75 -21.01 6.42 -2.29
C THR A 75 -21.98 6.98 -3.33
N MET A 76 -23.09 6.27 -3.53
CA MET A 76 -24.14 6.63 -4.49
C MET A 76 -25.08 7.67 -3.90
N ASP A 77 -25.51 8.64 -4.71
CA ASP A 77 -26.45 9.71 -4.30
C ASP A 77 -26.03 10.39 -2.98
N GLY A 78 -24.75 10.72 -2.87
CA GLY A 78 -24.13 11.33 -1.69
C GLY A 78 -24.42 12.83 -1.57
N SER A 79 -23.40 13.58 -1.13
CA SER A 79 -23.55 15.03 -0.94
C SER A 79 -23.89 15.74 -2.26
N GLY A 80 -24.99 16.49 -2.27
CA GLY A 80 -25.46 17.22 -3.45
C GLY A 80 -26.00 16.33 -4.56
N ASP A 81 -26.54 15.15 -4.21
CA ASP A 81 -27.04 14.15 -5.15
C ASP A 81 -25.96 13.68 -6.15
N MET A 82 -24.70 13.69 -5.70
CA MET A 82 -23.54 13.27 -6.46
C MET A 82 -23.10 11.88 -6.02
N ASP A 83 -22.73 11.06 -6.99
CA ASP A 83 -21.96 9.85 -6.73
C ASP A 83 -20.50 10.23 -6.47
N PHE A 84 -19.89 9.56 -5.50
CA PHE A 84 -18.46 9.60 -5.22
C PHE A 84 -17.89 8.21 -5.49
N TYR A 85 -16.79 8.14 -6.21
CA TYR A 85 -16.15 6.87 -6.52
C TYR A 85 -14.65 7.01 -6.71
N ASP A 86 -13.95 5.92 -6.45
CA ASP A 86 -12.52 5.83 -6.60
C ASP A 86 -12.04 4.38 -6.77
N VAL A 87 -10.76 4.25 -7.11
CA VAL A 87 -10.01 3.00 -6.95
C VAL A 87 -8.95 3.24 -5.90
N SER A 88 -8.80 2.30 -4.97
CA SER A 88 -7.99 2.45 -3.78
C SER A 88 -7.02 1.30 -3.59
N MET A 89 -5.78 1.67 -3.25
CA MET A 89 -4.71 0.76 -2.83
C MET A 89 -4.27 1.05 -1.39
N VAL A 90 -5.13 1.71 -0.59
CA VAL A 90 -4.91 1.92 0.85
C VAL A 90 -4.78 0.57 1.56
N ASP A 91 -5.59 -0.39 1.15
CA ASP A 91 -5.55 -1.79 1.60
C ASP A 91 -4.62 -2.65 0.72
N GLY A 92 -3.71 -2.04 -0.04
CA GLY A 92 -2.78 -2.73 -0.93
C GLY A 92 -3.33 -3.04 -2.32
N TYR A 93 -2.64 -3.89 -3.05
CA TYR A 93 -2.90 -4.18 -4.45
C TYR A 93 -2.83 -5.69 -4.72
N ASN A 94 -3.76 -6.23 -5.50
CA ASN A 94 -3.69 -7.61 -5.98
C ASN A 94 -3.97 -7.75 -7.49
N LEU A 95 -4.87 -6.92 -8.03
CA LEU A 95 -5.30 -6.98 -9.42
C LEU A 95 -5.38 -5.56 -10.03
N PRO A 96 -5.03 -5.40 -11.32
CA PRO A 96 -5.30 -4.16 -12.02
C PRO A 96 -6.82 -3.93 -12.12
N MET A 97 -7.26 -2.70 -11.94
CA MET A 97 -8.67 -2.33 -11.89
C MET A 97 -8.92 -0.99 -12.57
N LEU A 98 -10.02 -0.89 -13.31
CA LEU A 98 -10.55 0.35 -13.89
C LEU A 98 -12.02 0.50 -13.50
N VAL A 99 -12.39 1.66 -12.99
CA VAL A 99 -13.77 2.09 -12.78
C VAL A 99 -14.05 3.19 -13.80
N ALA A 100 -15.02 2.95 -14.69
CA ALA A 100 -15.42 3.92 -15.71
C ALA A 100 -16.91 4.25 -15.57
N PRO A 101 -17.28 5.53 -15.35
CA PRO A 101 -18.68 5.93 -15.41
C PRO A 101 -19.21 5.82 -16.85
N GLN A 102 -20.51 5.58 -16.97
CA GLN A 102 -21.24 5.41 -18.22
C GLN A 102 -22.50 6.27 -18.19
N GLY A 103 -23.03 6.58 -19.38
CA GLY A 103 -24.23 7.41 -19.54
C GLY A 103 -23.93 8.85 -19.91
N ALA A 104 -24.96 9.70 -19.87
CA ALA A 104 -24.88 11.08 -20.36
C ALA A 104 -23.93 11.96 -19.54
N ALA A 105 -23.90 11.78 -18.22
CA ALA A 105 -22.98 12.51 -17.33
C ALA A 105 -21.51 12.22 -17.66
N ALA A 106 -21.17 10.95 -17.95
CA ALA A 106 -19.84 10.56 -18.39
C ALA A 106 -19.47 11.17 -19.75
N ALA A 107 -20.44 11.26 -20.68
CA ALA A 107 -20.24 11.87 -21.99
C ALA A 107 -20.02 13.39 -21.94
N ALA A 108 -20.55 14.06 -20.91
CA ALA A 108 -20.38 15.50 -20.71
C ALA A 108 -18.98 15.90 -20.20
N GLY A 109 -18.21 14.95 -19.65
CA GLY A 109 -16.87 15.18 -19.11
C GLY A 109 -16.86 15.89 -17.75
N GLY A 110 -15.70 16.42 -17.34
CA GLY A 110 -15.51 17.09 -16.05
C GLY A 110 -14.96 16.16 -14.96
N SER A 111 -15.56 16.17 -13.77
CA SER A 111 -15.18 15.29 -12.64
C SER A 111 -15.63 13.82 -12.85
N CYS A 112 -16.54 13.61 -13.80
CA CYS A 112 -17.12 12.30 -14.12
C CYS A 112 -16.25 11.55 -15.14
N VAL A 113 -15.11 11.03 -14.69
CA VAL A 113 -14.06 10.45 -15.53
C VAL A 113 -13.49 9.14 -14.96
N PRO A 114 -12.98 8.21 -15.79
CA PRO A 114 -12.56 6.89 -15.31
C PRO A 114 -11.37 6.90 -14.36
N THR A 115 -11.40 6.14 -13.28
CA THR A 115 -10.31 6.03 -12.28
C THR A 115 -9.79 4.60 -12.20
N GLY A 116 -8.55 4.39 -11.76
CA GLY A 116 -7.99 3.06 -11.67
C GLY A 116 -6.48 2.93 -11.60
N CYS A 117 -6.06 1.68 -11.52
CA CYS A 117 -4.69 1.23 -11.57
C CYS A 117 -4.58 0.11 -12.62
N MET A 118 -4.12 0.46 -13.82
CA MET A 118 -4.16 -0.42 -15.01
C MET A 118 -2.86 -1.19 -15.23
N VAL A 119 -1.84 -0.95 -14.41
CA VAL A 119 -0.53 -1.61 -14.49
C VAL A 119 -0.43 -2.75 -13.49
N ASP A 120 0.28 -3.80 -13.85
CA ASP A 120 0.56 -4.89 -12.91
C ASP A 120 1.70 -4.52 -11.95
N LEU A 121 1.35 -4.26 -10.69
CA LEU A 121 2.31 -3.92 -9.64
C LEU A 121 2.94 -5.14 -8.96
N ASN A 122 2.42 -6.35 -9.17
CA ASN A 122 2.84 -7.52 -8.39
C ASN A 122 4.31 -7.88 -8.63
N GLY A 123 4.79 -7.74 -9.87
CA GLY A 123 6.19 -7.95 -10.23
C GLY A 123 7.13 -6.84 -9.75
N ALA A 124 6.66 -5.59 -9.76
CA ALA A 124 7.44 -4.41 -9.34
C ALA A 124 7.35 -4.11 -7.84
N CYS A 125 6.49 -4.83 -7.11
CA CYS A 125 6.24 -4.60 -5.69
C CYS A 125 7.55 -4.64 -4.89
N PRO A 126 7.84 -3.61 -4.05
CA PRO A 126 8.98 -3.60 -3.15
C PRO A 126 9.04 -4.88 -2.31
N ALA A 127 10.25 -5.38 -2.04
CA ALA A 127 10.44 -6.67 -1.37
C ALA A 127 9.71 -6.73 0.00
N ASP A 128 9.77 -5.63 0.76
CA ASP A 128 9.17 -5.55 2.11
C ASP A 128 7.63 -5.47 2.09
N LEU A 129 7.03 -5.25 0.91
CA LEU A 129 5.57 -5.21 0.71
C LEU A 129 5.05 -6.46 -0.02
N ARG A 130 5.93 -7.31 -0.54
CA ARG A 130 5.54 -8.38 -1.46
C ARG A 130 4.88 -9.55 -0.73
N VAL A 131 3.72 -9.98 -1.24
CA VAL A 131 3.14 -11.28 -0.87
C VAL A 131 3.73 -12.35 -1.78
N ALA A 132 4.49 -13.27 -1.20
CA ALA A 132 5.18 -14.32 -1.96
C ALA A 132 4.20 -15.26 -2.66
N SER A 133 4.52 -15.65 -3.89
CA SER A 133 3.83 -16.76 -4.56
C SER A 133 4.30 -18.10 -3.99
N SER A 134 3.37 -19.01 -3.73
CA SER A 134 3.65 -20.41 -3.39
C SER A 134 4.22 -21.21 -4.55
N SER A 135 4.16 -20.72 -5.79
CA SER A 135 4.61 -21.42 -7.00
C SER A 135 6.10 -21.24 -7.35
N GLY A 136 6.90 -20.59 -6.49
CA GLY A 136 8.37 -20.53 -6.64
C GLY A 136 8.90 -19.64 -7.77
N GLY A 137 8.04 -18.98 -8.54
CA GLY A 137 8.42 -18.14 -9.69
C GLY A 137 8.96 -16.74 -9.37
N GLY A 138 9.33 -16.46 -8.12
CA GLY A 138 9.96 -15.19 -7.67
C GLY A 138 9.08 -13.93 -7.70
N SER A 139 8.01 -13.91 -8.50
CA SER A 139 7.05 -12.81 -8.58
C SER A 139 6.02 -12.91 -7.45
N GLY A 140 5.66 -11.78 -6.84
CA GLY A 140 4.60 -11.74 -5.83
C GLY A 140 3.22 -11.98 -6.43
N VAL A 141 2.25 -12.37 -5.62
CA VAL A 141 0.83 -12.51 -6.01
C VAL A 141 -0.02 -11.30 -5.64
N ALA A 142 0.53 -10.44 -4.77
CA ALA A 142 -0.07 -9.19 -4.32
C ALA A 142 1.01 -8.29 -3.71
N CYS A 143 0.67 -7.02 -3.48
CA CYS A 143 1.51 -6.01 -2.87
C CYS A 143 0.79 -5.35 -1.69
N LYS A 144 1.31 -5.51 -0.48
CA LYS A 144 0.79 -4.85 0.72
C LYS A 144 0.93 -3.34 0.61
N SER A 145 0.02 -2.59 1.22
CA SER A 145 0.31 -1.20 1.55
C SER A 145 1.29 -1.13 2.72
N ALA A 146 1.88 0.03 2.97
CA ALA A 146 2.75 0.21 4.13
C ALA A 146 2.00 0.07 5.46
N CYS A 147 0.72 0.44 5.51
CA CYS A 147 -0.10 0.22 6.71
C CYS A 147 -0.23 -1.27 7.00
N GLU A 148 -0.58 -2.07 5.98
CA GLU A 148 -0.70 -3.52 6.13
C GLU A 148 0.65 -4.22 6.42
N ALA A 149 1.76 -3.70 5.88
CA ALA A 149 3.07 -4.30 6.11
C ALA A 149 3.65 -3.98 7.49
N PHE A 150 3.46 -2.77 8.00
CA PHE A 150 4.19 -2.27 9.17
C PHE A 150 3.30 -1.86 10.35
N GLY A 151 2.01 -1.60 10.14
CA GLY A 151 1.05 -1.23 11.19
C GLY A 151 1.34 0.07 11.92
N SER A 152 2.29 0.89 11.44
CA SER A 152 2.67 2.13 12.12
C SER A 152 1.59 3.21 11.95
N ALA A 153 1.43 4.05 12.98
CA ALA A 153 0.44 5.12 12.96
C ALA A 153 0.61 6.09 11.78
N GLN A 154 1.86 6.33 11.36
CA GLN A 154 2.18 7.18 10.22
C GLN A 154 1.72 6.58 8.88
N TYR A 155 1.82 5.27 8.69
CA TYR A 155 1.37 4.62 7.45
C TYR A 155 -0.13 4.37 7.45
N CYS A 156 -0.71 4.12 8.61
CA CYS A 156 -2.14 3.85 8.78
C CYS A 156 -2.97 5.11 9.03
N CYS A 157 -2.34 6.30 9.04
CA CYS A 157 -2.99 7.59 9.28
C CYS A 157 -3.91 7.57 10.52
N ASN A 158 -3.40 7.14 11.67
CA ASN A 158 -4.17 7.07 12.91
C ASN A 158 -3.44 7.76 14.07
N GLY A 159 -4.14 7.96 15.20
CA GLY A 159 -3.60 8.67 16.37
C GLY A 159 -3.15 10.08 16.00
N ASP A 160 -1.88 10.41 16.30
CA ASP A 160 -1.26 11.70 15.97
C ASP A 160 -1.21 11.98 14.45
N TYR A 161 -1.32 10.94 13.63
CA TYR A 161 -1.38 11.00 12.17
C TYR A 161 -2.82 10.93 11.64
N GLY A 162 -3.83 11.08 12.50
CA GLY A 162 -5.26 10.95 12.14
C GLY A 162 -5.84 12.14 11.38
N ASN A 163 -5.04 12.93 10.65
CA ASN A 163 -5.53 14.01 9.80
C ASN A 163 -4.58 14.31 8.62
N PRO A 164 -5.05 14.97 7.55
CA PRO A 164 -4.24 15.28 6.36
C PRO A 164 -3.02 16.19 6.63
N SER A 165 -3.06 16.98 7.70
CA SER A 165 -1.95 17.86 8.05
C SER A 165 -0.78 17.11 8.67
N THR A 166 -1.02 15.97 9.32
CA THR A 166 0.02 15.16 9.99
C THR A 166 0.34 13.86 9.26
N CYS A 167 -0.61 13.19 8.59
CA CYS A 167 -0.31 12.04 7.74
C CYS A 167 0.17 12.49 6.37
N LYS A 168 1.43 12.24 6.04
CA LYS A 168 2.04 12.63 4.77
C LYS A 168 2.33 11.42 3.88
N PRO A 169 2.38 11.61 2.55
CA PRO A 169 2.83 10.55 1.64
C PRO A 169 4.19 10.01 2.05
N SER A 170 4.32 8.68 2.03
CA SER A 170 5.58 7.97 2.28
C SER A 170 6.23 7.53 0.96
N ALA A 171 7.47 7.03 1.00
CA ALA A 171 8.09 6.40 -0.15
C ALA A 171 7.24 5.22 -0.69
N TYR A 172 6.61 4.46 0.21
CA TYR A 172 5.73 3.36 -0.17
C TYR A 172 4.43 3.81 -0.83
N SER A 173 3.75 4.84 -0.30
CA SER A 173 2.54 5.35 -0.98
C SER A 173 2.89 6.01 -2.31
N GLN A 174 4.04 6.67 -2.41
CA GLN A 174 4.53 7.21 -3.68
C GLN A 174 4.82 6.13 -4.73
N PHE A 175 5.25 4.92 -4.35
CA PHE A 175 5.37 3.80 -5.28
C PHE A 175 4.04 3.52 -5.98
N PHE A 176 2.96 3.37 -5.20
CA PHE A 176 1.61 3.16 -5.75
C PHE A 176 1.14 4.37 -6.57
N LYS A 177 1.36 5.58 -6.06
CA LYS A 177 0.88 6.81 -6.70
C LYS A 177 1.53 7.09 -8.04
N ASN A 178 2.84 6.88 -8.13
CA ASN A 178 3.59 7.10 -9.36
C ASN A 178 3.15 6.13 -10.46
N ALA A 179 2.82 4.89 -10.09
CA ALA A 179 2.33 3.89 -11.02
C ALA A 179 0.86 4.10 -11.40
N CYS A 180 0.04 4.57 -10.46
CA CYS A 180 -1.40 4.74 -10.62
C CYS A 180 -1.86 6.11 -10.10
N PRO A 181 -1.62 7.21 -10.86
CA PRO A 181 -1.83 8.58 -10.38
C PRO A 181 -3.27 8.94 -10.04
N ARG A 182 -4.24 8.18 -10.57
CA ARG A 182 -5.67 8.42 -10.37
C ARG A 182 -6.29 7.53 -9.30
N ALA A 183 -5.51 6.68 -8.64
CA ALA A 183 -5.98 5.84 -7.55
C ALA A 183 -5.47 6.37 -6.21
N TYR A 184 -6.21 6.08 -5.13
CA TYR A 184 -5.77 6.33 -3.78
C TYR A 184 -4.54 5.49 -3.45
N SER A 185 -3.47 6.15 -2.99
CA SER A 185 -2.23 5.49 -2.57
C SER A 185 -2.04 5.43 -1.06
N TYR A 186 -2.80 6.24 -0.30
CA TYR A 186 -2.88 6.28 1.16
C TYR A 186 -4.16 7.03 1.59
N SER A 187 -4.51 7.02 2.87
CA SER A 187 -5.83 7.43 3.36
C SER A 187 -6.24 8.90 3.15
N TYR A 188 -5.31 9.82 2.84
CA TYR A 188 -5.63 11.25 2.62
C TYR A 188 -5.17 11.74 1.24
N ASP A 189 -5.24 10.86 0.23
CA ASP A 189 -4.90 11.15 -1.17
C ASP A 189 -6.09 11.73 -1.97
N ASP A 190 -6.99 12.48 -1.32
CA ASP A 190 -8.27 12.90 -1.90
C ASP A 190 -8.11 13.78 -3.15
N ALA A 191 -7.12 14.68 -3.10
CA ALA A 191 -6.94 15.76 -4.09
C ALA A 191 -6.78 15.26 -5.54
N THR A 192 -6.38 14.00 -5.74
CA THR A 192 -6.15 13.42 -7.07
C THR A 192 -6.84 12.07 -7.29
N SER A 193 -7.63 11.62 -6.30
CA SER A 193 -8.13 10.24 -6.27
C SER A 193 -9.63 10.13 -6.06
N THR A 194 -10.30 11.20 -5.59
CA THR A 194 -11.78 11.24 -5.53
C THR A 194 -12.37 11.76 -6.83
N PHE A 195 -13.30 11.00 -7.40
CA PHE A 195 -14.04 11.38 -8.59
C PHE A 195 -15.53 11.45 -8.31
N THR A 196 -16.25 12.25 -9.08
CA THR A 196 -17.68 12.46 -8.88
C THR A 196 -18.46 12.49 -10.18
N CYS A 197 -19.67 11.94 -10.15
CA CYS A 197 -20.64 12.02 -11.24
C CYS A 197 -22.00 12.43 -10.69
N ALA A 198 -22.89 12.93 -11.54
CA ALA A 198 -24.28 13.14 -11.15
C ALA A 198 -24.92 11.79 -10.77
N GLY A 199 -25.61 11.73 -9.64
CA GLY A 199 -26.32 10.54 -9.19
C GLY A 199 -27.56 10.21 -10.01
N GLY A 200 -28.27 9.15 -9.63
CA GLY A 200 -29.49 8.68 -10.29
C GLY A 200 -29.26 7.85 -11.57
N ASP A 201 -28.85 8.49 -12.66
CA ASP A 201 -28.80 7.85 -14.01
C ASP A 201 -27.40 7.34 -14.42
N THR A 202 -26.38 7.55 -13.59
CA THR A 202 -25.00 7.11 -13.89
C THR A 202 -24.83 5.63 -13.55
N THR A 203 -24.33 4.86 -14.51
CA THR A 203 -23.89 3.47 -14.28
C THR A 203 -22.37 3.38 -14.34
N TYR A 204 -21.79 2.35 -13.72
CA TYR A 204 -20.33 2.19 -13.65
C TYR A 204 -19.92 0.82 -14.16
N ALA A 205 -18.88 0.80 -14.99
CA ALA A 205 -18.19 -0.42 -15.37
C ALA A 205 -16.92 -0.59 -14.55
N ILE A 206 -16.85 -1.69 -13.79
CA ILE A 206 -15.64 -2.13 -13.10
C ILE A 206 -14.99 -3.22 -13.95
N THR A 207 -13.77 -2.96 -14.42
CA THR A 207 -13.01 -3.90 -15.25
C THR A 207 -11.78 -4.37 -14.48
N PHE A 208 -11.70 -5.67 -14.23
CA PHE A 208 -10.49 -6.33 -13.74
C PHE A 208 -9.55 -6.61 -14.91
N CYS A 209 -8.25 -6.38 -14.72
CA CYS A 209 -7.23 -6.55 -15.76
C CYS A 209 -7.57 -5.83 -17.09
N PRO A 210 -7.87 -4.51 -17.06
CA PRO A 210 -8.27 -3.76 -18.25
C PRO A 210 -7.21 -3.83 -19.35
N SER A 211 -7.66 -4.16 -20.56
CA SER A 211 -6.83 -4.11 -21.76
C SER A 211 -6.75 -2.69 -22.32
N THR A 212 -5.77 -2.42 -23.19
CA THR A 212 -5.61 -1.12 -23.86
C THR A 212 -6.86 -0.68 -24.64
N THR A 213 -7.66 -1.61 -25.14
CA THR A 213 -8.94 -1.33 -25.80
C THR A 213 -10.03 -0.92 -24.81
N SER A 214 -10.10 -1.55 -23.63
CA SER A 214 -11.00 -1.17 -22.53
C SER A 214 -10.72 0.26 -22.05
N VAL A 215 -9.43 0.62 -21.93
CA VAL A 215 -8.99 1.98 -21.55
C VAL A 215 -9.37 3.01 -22.61
N LYS A 216 -9.23 2.67 -23.90
CA LYS A 216 -9.65 3.53 -25.00
C LYS A 216 -11.16 3.73 -25.05
N ALA A 217 -11.94 2.66 -24.82
CA ALA A 217 -13.40 2.70 -24.82
C ALA A 217 -13.95 3.54 -23.65
N ALA A 218 -13.27 3.54 -22.50
CA ALA A 218 -13.63 4.37 -21.35
C ALA A 218 -13.38 5.88 -21.55
N GLY A 219 -12.92 6.33 -22.73
CA GLY A 219 -12.70 7.75 -23.00
C GLY A 219 -11.43 8.32 -22.33
N ALA A 220 -10.52 7.47 -21.84
CA ALA A 220 -9.23 7.89 -21.28
C ALA A 220 -8.20 8.37 -22.34
N GLN A 221 -8.69 8.91 -23.47
CA GLN A 221 -7.90 9.52 -24.53
C GLN A 221 -7.68 11.00 -24.20
N GLY A 222 -6.82 11.29 -23.24
CA GLY A 222 -6.52 12.69 -22.89
C GLY A 222 -5.65 12.96 -21.68
N GLY A 223 -4.71 12.07 -21.33
CA GLY A 223 -3.71 12.42 -20.30
C GLY A 223 -3.20 11.30 -19.40
N LEU A 224 -3.34 10.02 -19.76
CA LEU A 224 -2.59 8.98 -19.06
C LEU A 224 -1.16 8.98 -19.60
N PRO A 225 -0.14 9.33 -18.81
CA PRO A 225 1.18 8.87 -19.16
C PRO A 225 1.17 7.34 -18.97
N LEU A 226 1.28 6.62 -20.08
CA LEU A 226 1.85 5.27 -20.09
C LEU A 226 3.27 5.41 -19.53
N MET A 227 3.42 5.38 -18.21
CA MET A 227 4.75 5.50 -17.63
C MET A 227 5.52 4.21 -17.90
N ASN A 228 6.63 4.45 -18.58
CA ASN A 228 7.70 3.58 -19.03
C ASN A 228 8.10 2.54 -17.97
N ALA A 229 8.41 1.32 -18.40
CA ALA A 229 8.74 0.16 -17.58
C ALA A 229 10.12 0.25 -16.88
N THR A 230 10.50 1.42 -16.35
CA THR A 230 11.85 1.66 -15.79
C THR A 230 11.82 2.47 -14.49
N MET A 231 10.82 2.25 -13.63
CA MET A 231 10.87 2.78 -12.27
C MET A 231 11.58 1.78 -11.34
N VAL A 232 12.87 2.02 -11.10
CA VAL A 232 13.61 1.36 -10.02
C VAL A 232 13.26 2.10 -8.72
N TYR A 233 12.58 1.42 -7.80
CA TYR A 233 12.41 1.89 -6.43
C TYR A 233 13.75 1.79 -5.71
N LEU A 234 14.48 2.90 -5.62
CA LEU A 234 15.63 3.01 -4.73
C LEU A 234 15.09 3.37 -3.35
N GLY A 235 14.90 2.37 -2.50
CA GLY A 235 14.61 2.58 -1.09
C GLY A 235 15.72 3.42 -0.46
N GLY A 236 15.37 4.63 -0.03
CA GLY A 236 16.29 5.54 0.63
C GLY A 236 16.41 5.17 2.10
N ASP A 237 17.38 4.33 2.43
CA ASP A 237 17.94 4.21 3.79
C ASP A 237 19.44 3.98 3.69
N GLN A 238 20.21 5.07 3.60
CA GLN A 238 21.56 5.24 4.15
C GLN A 238 21.93 6.73 4.03
N LEU A 239 21.54 7.53 5.02
CA LEU A 239 22.24 8.77 5.31
C LEU A 239 23.49 8.39 6.11
N GLU A 240 24.60 8.07 5.45
CA GLU A 240 25.94 8.10 6.06
C GLU A 240 27.03 8.30 5.01
N SER A 241 27.79 9.39 5.21
CA SER A 241 28.94 9.92 4.47
C SER A 241 29.71 8.97 3.53
N ALA A 242 29.69 9.29 2.23
CA ALA A 242 30.76 8.89 1.31
C ALA A 242 31.66 10.10 1.04
N THR A 243 32.82 10.15 1.70
CA THR A 243 33.93 11.03 1.32
C THR A 243 34.42 10.60 -0.07
N ALA A 244 34.42 11.54 -1.01
CA ALA A 244 34.90 11.31 -2.37
C ALA A 244 36.43 11.11 -2.37
N ALA A 245 36.89 9.87 -2.40
CA ALA A 245 38.28 9.55 -2.72
C ALA A 245 38.45 9.51 -4.25
N ALA A 246 38.77 10.66 -4.83
CA ALA A 246 39.19 10.75 -6.23
C ALA A 246 40.51 9.96 -6.42
N ARG A 247 40.48 8.96 -7.30
CA ARG A 247 41.68 8.22 -7.75
C ARG A 247 42.45 9.08 -8.74
N LEU A 248 43.71 9.39 -8.46
CA LEU A 248 44.68 9.95 -9.41
C LEU A 248 45.48 8.80 -10.07
N PRO A 249 45.85 8.92 -11.37
CA PRO A 249 46.60 7.88 -12.06
C PRO A 249 48.08 7.92 -11.70
N SER A 250 48.67 6.73 -11.64
CA SER A 250 50.06 6.43 -11.32
C SER A 250 51.06 7.16 -12.22
N VAL A 251 52.04 7.83 -11.62
CA VAL A 251 53.31 8.18 -12.26
C VAL A 251 54.43 7.74 -11.32
N LEU A 252 55.21 6.74 -11.77
CA LEU A 252 56.51 6.39 -11.19
C LEU A 252 57.40 7.63 -11.17
N VAL A 253 58.25 7.79 -10.15
CA VAL A 253 59.71 7.97 -10.31
C VAL A 253 60.42 8.17 -8.94
N LEU A 254 61.36 7.25 -8.72
CA LEU A 254 62.63 7.28 -7.97
C LEU A 254 62.67 7.52 -6.45
N ALA A 255 63.10 6.46 -5.78
CA ALA A 255 63.64 6.42 -4.44
C ALA A 255 64.95 7.22 -4.31
N VAL A 256 65.09 7.94 -3.18
CA VAL A 256 66.40 8.32 -2.63
C VAL A 256 66.36 8.03 -1.12
N VAL A 257 67.21 7.09 -0.71
CA VAL A 257 67.47 6.69 0.68
C VAL A 257 68.66 7.50 1.21
N SER A 258 68.57 8.08 2.40
CA SER A 258 69.68 8.47 3.31
C SER A 258 69.09 8.94 4.66
N LEU A 259 68.98 8.08 5.69
CA LEU A 259 69.91 7.80 6.81
C LEU A 259 70.03 8.86 7.94
N ALA A 260 69.62 8.40 9.15
CA ALA A 260 70.16 8.69 10.50
C ALA A 260 69.75 10.03 11.19
N LEU A 261 69.51 10.17 12.50
CA LEU A 261 69.82 9.40 13.72
C LEU A 261 68.87 9.82 14.89
N ALA A 262 68.62 8.85 15.79
CA ALA A 262 68.35 8.87 17.25
C ALA A 262 67.95 10.15 18.04
N GLY A 263 67.01 9.96 18.97
CA GLY A 263 66.84 10.81 20.17
C GLY A 263 65.77 10.26 21.10
N ALA A 264 66.16 9.81 22.29
CA ALA A 264 65.40 8.94 23.19
C ALA A 264 64.58 9.68 24.26
N LEU A 265 63.56 8.97 24.79
CA LEU A 265 63.11 8.93 26.20
C LEU A 265 62.85 10.25 26.94
N TYR A 266 61.63 10.43 27.47
CA TYR A 266 61.46 10.76 28.88
C TYR A 266 60.13 10.26 29.44
N SER A 267 60.21 9.69 30.64
CA SER A 267 59.20 8.92 31.34
C SER A 267 58.33 9.79 32.27
N SER A 268 57.16 9.24 32.61
CA SER A 268 56.69 9.07 34.00
C SER A 268 55.95 10.21 34.74
N GLN A 269 54.70 9.85 35.13
CA GLN A 269 54.02 10.10 36.42
C GLN A 269 53.31 11.45 36.66
N ALA A 270 51.99 11.42 36.89
CA ALA A 270 51.41 11.50 38.24
C ALA A 270 49.86 11.63 38.22
N ARG A 271 49.16 10.70 38.86
CA ARG A 271 47.86 10.93 39.57
C ARG A 271 48.19 11.37 41.01
N PRO A 272 47.33 12.11 41.74
CA PRO A 272 46.28 11.49 42.59
C PRO A 272 44.96 12.35 42.68
N THR A 273 43.78 11.74 42.69
CA THR A 273 42.97 11.31 43.87
C THR A 273 42.25 12.44 44.62
N ALA A 274 40.91 12.42 44.61
CA ALA A 274 40.09 12.78 45.77
C ALA A 274 38.73 12.06 45.70
N GLN A 275 38.46 11.26 46.73
CA GLN A 275 37.25 10.50 47.03
C GLN A 275 36.28 11.33 47.91
N MET A 276 35.16 10.67 48.28
CA MET A 276 34.40 10.77 49.54
C MET A 276 33.19 11.74 49.54
N THR A 277 31.96 11.43 50.01
CA THR A 277 31.40 10.27 50.74
C THR A 277 29.86 10.30 50.80
N ARG A 278 29.23 9.11 50.79
CA ARG A 278 28.00 8.57 51.46
C ARG A 278 26.94 9.49 52.13
N ARG A 279 25.66 9.07 51.99
CA ARG A 279 24.80 8.32 52.98
C ARG A 279 23.41 8.03 52.35
N ARG A 280 22.93 6.78 52.19
CA ARG A 280 22.06 5.92 53.06
C ARG A 280 20.95 6.71 53.79
N THR A 281 19.65 6.38 53.67
CA THR A 281 18.93 5.21 54.27
C THR A 281 17.50 5.05 53.69
N ARG A 282 17.01 3.81 53.43
CA ARG A 282 15.84 3.07 54.04
C ARG A 282 14.51 3.86 54.11
N ASP A 283 13.32 3.34 53.76
CA ASP A 283 12.70 2.05 54.07
C ASP A 283 11.45 1.78 53.17
N SER A 284 11.08 0.51 53.03
CA SER A 284 9.74 -0.01 52.62
C SER A 284 8.95 -0.36 53.93
N PRO A 285 7.66 -0.82 54.00
CA PRO A 285 6.79 -1.42 52.97
C PRO A 285 5.23 -1.22 53.12
N ARG A 286 4.47 -1.97 52.30
CA ARG A 286 3.08 -2.50 52.45
C ARG A 286 1.85 -1.64 52.05
N GLY A 287 0.98 -2.24 51.22
CA GLY A 287 -0.41 -2.50 51.64
C GLY A 287 -1.57 -2.14 50.69
N ASN A 288 -2.09 -3.17 49.99
CA ASN A 288 -3.50 -3.52 49.77
C ASN A 288 -4.56 -2.62 49.07
N ARG A 289 -5.25 -3.32 48.14
CA ARG A 289 -6.71 -3.41 47.86
C ARG A 289 -7.44 -2.33 47.03
N ALA A 290 -8.15 -2.88 46.04
CA ALA A 290 -9.25 -2.34 45.22
C ALA A 290 -10.55 -2.07 46.07
N PRO A 291 -11.72 -1.63 45.53
CA PRO A 291 -12.35 -2.09 44.28
C PRO A 291 -12.96 -1.01 43.36
N ALA A 292 -13.45 -1.55 42.24
CA ALA A 292 -14.11 -0.93 41.11
C ALA A 292 -15.47 -0.26 41.41
N HIS A 293 -15.81 0.69 40.53
CA HIS A 293 -17.15 1.00 40.05
C HIS A 293 -17.07 1.28 38.56
#